data_AF-A0A7S3TYD8-F1
#
_entry.id   AF-A0A7S3TYD8-F1
#
_cell.length_a   1.000
_cell.length_b   1.000
_cell.length_c   1.000
_cell.angle_alpha   90.00
_cell.angle_beta   90.00
_cell.angle_gamma   90.00
#
_symmetry.space_group_name_H-M   'P 1'
#
loop_
_entity.id
_entity.type
_entity.pdbx_description
1 polymer ?
#
loop_
_entity_poly.entity_id
_entity_poly.type
_entity_poly.pdbx_seq_one_letter_code
_entity_poly.pdbx_strand_id
1 'polypeptide(L)'
;GVPLNSAGIRPTNMLYSMGKAAALTAADHKGIPLLAALDEALVAVLRSGAIKLLRAEFLRADGSEAMLPKLLHRQELERMELERGICVFLTPEDAVAALRSLRREVAGLTYGWASPDHPDVTGEYLANVRRFLRHPLGEHVTALFWDFSSLPQKPRTGSEDELFSQALKVMGDVYASPLGTTVIRHRSVPARPAELDGEVVILVEKGGGLDGASAEAELRSALGAFEN
;
A
#
# COMPACT_ATOMS: atom_id res chain seq x y z
N GLY A 1 -57.22 -9.43 -19.47
CA GLY A 1 -56.56 -9.33 -18.15
C GLY A 1 -55.63 -10.50 -18.03
N VAL A 2 -54.37 -10.38 -17.65
CA VAL A 2 -53.67 -9.36 -16.85
C VAL A 2 -52.25 -9.23 -17.44
N PRO A 3 -51.67 -8.02 -17.59
CA PRO A 3 -50.22 -7.88 -17.71
C PRO A 3 -49.59 -7.58 -16.35
N LEU A 4 -48.47 -8.25 -16.11
CA LEU A 4 -47.60 -8.15 -14.96
C LEU A 4 -47.03 -6.73 -14.79
N ASN A 5 -46.93 -6.33 -13.53
CA ASN A 5 -46.24 -5.14 -13.04
C ASN A 5 -44.82 -5.02 -13.61
N SER A 6 -44.58 -3.99 -14.43
CA SER A 6 -43.25 -3.45 -14.70
C SER A 6 -42.88 -2.48 -13.57
N ALA A 7 -42.38 -3.00 -12.45
CA ALA A 7 -41.67 -2.19 -11.47
C ALA A 7 -40.28 -1.87 -12.03
N GLY A 8 -40.19 -0.81 -12.84
CA GLY A 8 -38.93 -0.24 -13.27
C GLY A 8 -38.16 0.28 -12.06
N ILE A 9 -37.11 -0.45 -11.67
CA ILE A 9 -36.06 0.02 -10.77
C ILE A 9 -35.45 1.26 -11.42
N ARG A 10 -35.70 2.44 -10.83
CA ARG A 10 -35.02 3.68 -11.24
C ARG A 10 -33.54 3.53 -10.88
N PRO A 11 -32.59 3.67 -11.83
CA PRO A 11 -31.19 3.73 -11.47
C PRO A 11 -30.94 5.02 -10.70
N THR A 12 -30.56 4.88 -9.43
CA THR A 12 -30.12 5.98 -8.57
C THR A 12 -28.73 6.43 -9.03
N ASN A 13 -28.64 7.07 -10.20
CA ASN A 13 -27.49 7.89 -10.57
C ASN A 13 -27.55 9.20 -9.77
N MET A 14 -27.29 9.09 -8.47
CA MET A 14 -27.00 10.26 -7.65
C MET A 14 -25.53 10.58 -7.88
N LEU A 15 -25.28 11.43 -8.88
CA LEU A 15 -24.03 12.13 -9.09
C LEU A 15 -23.64 12.79 -7.76
N TYR A 16 -22.72 12.19 -7.01
CA TYR A 16 -22.01 12.88 -5.94
C TYR A 16 -21.05 13.88 -6.58
N SER A 17 -21.59 15.05 -6.93
CA SER A 17 -20.79 16.27 -6.95
C SER A 17 -20.56 16.66 -5.48
N MET A 18 -19.62 15.96 -4.81
CA MET A 18 -18.99 16.53 -3.64
C MET A 18 -18.16 17.71 -4.16
N GLY A 19 -18.71 18.92 -4.06
CA GLY A 19 -17.88 20.12 -4.12
C GLY A 19 -16.68 19.90 -3.20
N LYS A 20 -15.47 20.21 -3.68
CA LYS A 20 -14.21 20.00 -2.95
C LYS A 20 -14.37 20.60 -1.55
N ALA A 21 -14.49 19.75 -0.53
CA ALA A 21 -14.66 20.21 0.85
C ALA A 21 -13.49 21.16 1.16
N ALA A 22 -13.77 22.28 1.83
CA ALA A 22 -12.73 23.22 2.22
C ALA A 22 -11.66 22.48 3.03
N ALA A 23 -10.39 22.73 2.72
CA ALA A 23 -9.29 22.10 3.42
C ALA A 23 -9.31 22.54 4.90
N LEU A 24 -9.13 21.58 5.81
CA LEU A 24 -8.97 21.86 7.22
C LEU A 24 -7.74 22.75 7.43
N THR A 25 -7.85 23.68 8.37
CA THR A 25 -6.75 24.53 8.82
C THR A 25 -6.46 24.31 10.30
N ALA A 26 -5.24 24.64 10.73
CA ALA A 26 -4.86 24.56 12.15
C ALA A 26 -5.75 25.43 13.07
N ALA A 27 -6.40 26.45 12.53
CA ALA A 27 -7.27 27.36 13.28
C ALA A 27 -8.68 26.78 13.50
N ASP A 28 -9.08 25.76 12.75
CA ASP A 28 -10.46 25.24 12.79
C ASP A 28 -10.77 24.54 14.11
N HIS A 29 -9.76 23.98 14.79
CA HIS A 29 -9.91 23.35 16.10
C HIS A 29 -8.58 23.27 16.86
N LYS A 30 -8.61 23.55 18.18
CA LYS A 30 -7.44 23.49 19.07
C LYS A 30 -6.71 22.13 19.11
N GLY A 31 -7.43 21.06 18.76
CA GLY A 31 -6.87 19.70 18.69
C GLY A 31 -6.11 19.40 17.40
N ILE A 32 -6.28 20.19 16.33
CA ILE A 32 -5.60 19.93 15.05
C ILE A 32 -4.08 20.01 15.18
N PRO A 33 -3.50 21.06 15.80
CA PRO A 33 -2.05 21.10 16.02
C PRO A 33 -1.54 19.93 16.88
N LEU A 34 -2.32 19.49 17.87
CA LEU A 34 -1.94 18.37 18.76
C LEU A 34 -1.93 17.04 18.00
N LEU A 35 -2.92 16.80 17.14
CA LEU A 35 -2.97 15.60 16.31
C LEU A 35 -1.90 15.62 15.22
N ALA A 36 -1.64 16.78 14.60
CA ALA A 36 -0.58 16.92 13.61
C ALA A 36 0.82 16.68 14.22
N ALA A 37 1.02 17.04 15.49
CA ALA A 37 2.28 16.80 16.18
C ALA A 37 2.59 15.30 16.41
N LEU A 38 1.60 14.41 16.30
CA LEU A 38 1.83 12.96 16.38
C LEU A 38 2.63 12.45 15.17
N ASP A 39 2.61 13.17 14.06
CA ASP A 39 3.32 12.79 12.84
C ASP A 39 4.79 13.25 12.82
N GLU A 40 5.32 13.89 13.87
CA GLU A 40 6.67 14.48 13.82
C GLU A 40 7.80 13.45 13.64
N ALA A 41 7.63 12.22 14.16
CA ALA A 41 8.57 11.13 13.91
C ALA A 41 8.57 10.71 12.43
N LEU A 42 7.38 10.63 11.83
CA LEU A 42 7.22 10.37 10.40
C LEU A 42 7.79 11.51 9.55
N VAL A 43 7.58 12.78 9.95
CA VAL A 43 8.18 13.96 9.30
C VAL A 43 9.69 13.87 9.28
N ALA A 44 10.33 13.48 10.38
CA ALA A 44 11.78 13.35 10.45
C ALA A 44 12.31 12.27 9.48
N VAL A 45 11.62 11.14 9.36
CA VAL A 45 11.99 10.02 8.46
C VAL A 45 11.72 10.34 6.99
N LEU A 46 10.68 11.13 6.68
CA LEU A 46 10.47 11.67 5.34
C LEU A 46 11.58 12.67 4.96
N ARG A 47 11.97 13.55 5.88
CA ARG A 47 13.07 14.52 5.68
C ARG A 47 14.41 13.83 5.42
N SER A 48 14.71 12.75 6.13
CA SER A 48 15.96 12.02 5.94
C SER A 48 15.97 11.18 4.65
N GLY A 49 14.81 11.00 4.01
CA GLY A 49 14.65 10.10 2.85
C GLY A 49 14.69 8.62 3.23
N ALA A 50 14.64 8.26 4.51
CA ALA A 50 14.53 6.87 4.94
C ALA A 50 13.22 6.24 4.42
N ILE A 51 12.13 7.02 4.35
CA ILE A 51 10.94 6.70 3.56
C ILE A 51 10.88 7.64 2.35
N LYS A 52 10.71 7.09 1.14
CA LYS A 52 10.39 7.88 -0.06
C LYS A 52 8.96 7.61 -0.51
N LEU A 53 8.19 8.67 -0.76
CA LEU A 53 6.83 8.56 -1.27
C LEU A 53 6.84 8.66 -2.79
N LEU A 54 6.16 7.75 -3.47
CA LEU A 54 5.97 7.82 -4.91
C LEU A 54 5.05 9.01 -5.24
N ARG A 55 5.38 9.72 -6.29
CA ARG A 55 4.57 10.79 -6.86
C ARG A 55 3.34 10.16 -7.50
N ALA A 56 2.15 10.42 -6.95
CA ALA A 56 0.91 9.85 -7.47
C ALA A 56 0.66 10.27 -8.93
N GLU A 57 1.12 11.47 -9.32
CA GLU A 57 1.04 11.99 -10.68
C GLU A 57 1.80 11.09 -11.68
N PHE A 58 3.01 10.64 -11.31
CA PHE A 58 3.80 9.74 -12.14
C PHE A 58 3.05 8.43 -12.43
N LEU A 59 2.36 7.88 -11.43
CA LEU A 59 1.62 6.62 -11.58
C LEU A 59 0.32 6.79 -12.37
N ARG A 60 -0.40 7.90 -12.20
CA ARG A 60 -1.69 8.12 -12.87
C ARG A 60 -1.57 8.70 -14.27
N ALA A 61 -0.43 9.31 -14.61
CA ALA A 61 -0.18 9.89 -15.93
C ALA A 61 -0.43 8.89 -17.07
N ASP A 62 -0.81 9.43 -18.23
CA ASP A 62 -0.87 8.66 -19.47
C ASP A 62 0.53 8.16 -19.84
N GLY A 63 0.63 6.90 -20.24
CA GLY A 63 1.90 6.26 -20.58
C GLY A 63 2.70 5.74 -19.38
N SER A 64 2.19 5.86 -18.15
CA SER A 64 2.87 5.32 -16.96
C SER A 64 3.05 3.80 -17.06
N GLU A 65 2.13 3.08 -17.73
CA GLU A 65 2.23 1.66 -18.03
C GLU A 65 3.46 1.32 -18.87
N ALA A 66 3.80 2.16 -19.86
CA ALA A 66 5.00 1.97 -20.68
C ALA A 66 6.28 2.34 -19.91
N MET A 67 6.21 3.36 -19.05
CA MET A 67 7.37 3.82 -18.26
C MET A 67 7.73 2.88 -17.12
N LEU A 68 6.71 2.33 -16.44
CA LEU A 68 6.82 1.41 -15.32
C LEU A 68 5.89 0.19 -15.56
N PRO A 69 6.29 -0.75 -16.43
CA PRO A 69 5.44 -1.89 -16.80
C PRO A 69 5.25 -2.90 -15.68
N LYS A 70 6.20 -2.98 -14.75
CA LYS A 70 6.14 -3.80 -13.54
C LYS A 70 6.45 -2.95 -12.32
N LEU A 71 5.96 -3.36 -11.16
CA LEU A 71 6.38 -2.75 -9.90
C LEU A 71 7.87 -3.01 -9.69
N LEU A 72 8.59 -1.98 -9.26
CA LEU A 72 10.02 -2.07 -8.98
C LEU A 72 10.26 -1.76 -7.52
N HIS A 73 11.29 -2.37 -6.94
CA HIS A 73 11.71 -2.00 -5.60
C HIS A 73 12.42 -0.64 -5.61
N ARG A 74 12.57 -0.03 -4.44
CA ARG A 74 13.08 1.34 -4.30
C ARG A 74 14.36 1.61 -5.10
N GLN A 75 15.38 0.76 -4.95
CA GLN A 75 16.69 0.99 -5.58
C GLN A 75 16.63 0.98 -7.12
N GLU A 76 15.75 0.16 -7.71
CA GLU A 76 15.51 0.19 -9.16
C GLU A 76 14.83 1.49 -9.61
N LEU A 77 13.89 2.01 -8.82
CA LEU A 77 13.24 3.28 -9.12
C LEU A 77 14.20 4.46 -9.00
N GLU A 78 15.07 4.49 -7.99
CA GLU A 78 16.08 5.53 -7.81
C GLU A 78 17.09 5.54 -8.97
N ARG A 79 17.54 4.37 -9.41
CA ARG A 79 18.36 4.25 -10.62
C ARG A 79 17.61 4.72 -11.87
N MET A 80 16.33 4.38 -12.00
CA MET A 80 15.49 4.83 -13.12
C MET A 80 15.34 6.36 -13.15
N GLU A 81 15.19 7.04 -12.01
CA GLU A 81 15.16 8.50 -11.92
C GLU A 81 16.45 9.12 -12.48
N LEU A 82 17.61 8.57 -12.09
CA LEU A 82 18.92 9.04 -12.54
C LEU A 82 19.15 8.80 -14.03
N GLU A 83 18.88 7.58 -14.52
CA GLU A 83 19.14 7.18 -15.90
C GLU A 83 18.23 7.90 -16.90
N ARG A 84 16.98 8.16 -16.52
CA ARG A 84 15.96 8.72 -17.41
C ARG A 84 15.66 10.20 -17.16
N GLY A 85 16.22 10.79 -16.11
CA GLY A 85 15.96 12.19 -15.74
C GLY A 85 14.49 12.46 -15.40
N ILE A 86 13.82 11.51 -14.74
CA ILE A 86 12.41 11.60 -14.34
C ILE A 86 12.26 11.68 -12.82
N CYS A 87 11.09 12.13 -12.35
CA CYS A 87 10.77 12.18 -10.92
C CYS A 87 9.67 11.18 -10.58
N VAL A 88 10.07 10.02 -10.05
CA VAL A 88 9.19 8.97 -9.55
C VAL A 88 8.80 9.23 -8.10
N PHE A 89 9.72 9.75 -7.29
CA PHE A 89 9.50 10.09 -5.90
C PHE A 89 9.20 11.59 -5.73
N LEU A 90 8.56 11.92 -4.61
CA LEU A 90 8.57 13.29 -4.10
C LEU A 90 9.94 13.63 -3.51
N THR A 91 10.28 14.91 -3.50
CA THR A 91 11.38 15.42 -2.67
C THR A 91 11.01 15.28 -1.19
N PRO A 92 11.99 15.24 -0.28
CA PRO A 92 11.71 15.25 1.16
C PRO A 92 10.80 16.40 1.60
N GLU A 93 11.00 17.59 1.02
CA GLU A 93 10.20 18.79 1.30
C GLU A 93 8.75 18.62 0.84
N ASP A 94 8.54 18.14 -0.40
CA ASP A 94 7.21 17.91 -0.96
C ASP A 94 6.47 16.81 -0.18
N ALA A 95 7.17 15.75 0.24
CA ALA A 95 6.61 14.68 1.04
C ALA A 95 6.11 15.18 2.41
N VAL A 96 6.89 16.02 3.09
CA VAL A 96 6.47 16.65 4.35
C VAL A 96 5.32 17.62 4.13
N ALA A 97 5.34 18.40 3.05
CA ALA A 97 4.25 19.31 2.72
C ALA A 97 2.93 18.57 2.48
N ALA A 98 2.98 17.45 1.73
CA ALA A 98 1.81 16.60 1.50
C ALA A 98 1.24 16.04 2.81
N LEU A 99 2.10 15.54 3.71
CA LEU A 99 1.69 15.02 5.02
C LEU A 99 1.07 16.12 5.91
N ARG A 100 1.65 17.33 5.90
CA ARG A 100 1.19 18.47 6.71
C ARG A 100 0.00 19.22 6.11
N SER A 101 -0.48 18.83 4.93
CA SER A 101 -1.55 19.53 4.21
C SER A 101 -2.91 19.50 4.92
N LEU A 102 -3.11 18.59 5.87
CA LEU A 102 -4.41 18.30 6.51
C LEU A 102 -5.50 17.85 5.53
N ARG A 103 -5.11 17.48 4.31
CA ARG A 103 -6.00 17.02 3.22
C ARG A 103 -5.90 15.52 2.96
N ARG A 104 -5.16 14.78 3.81
CA ARG A 104 -4.89 13.34 3.67
C ARG A 104 -4.35 12.94 2.28
N GLU A 105 -3.45 13.76 1.72
CA GLU A 105 -2.95 13.57 0.36
C GLU A 105 -1.90 12.46 0.24
N VAL A 106 -1.40 11.96 1.37
CA VAL A 106 -0.50 10.81 1.42
C VAL A 106 -1.31 9.54 1.58
N ALA A 107 -1.24 8.63 0.61
CA ALA A 107 -1.88 7.32 0.70
C ALA A 107 -0.89 6.26 1.22
N GLY A 108 -1.25 5.52 2.25
CA GLY A 108 -0.57 4.28 2.65
C GLY A 108 -1.28 3.07 2.03
N LEU A 109 -0.56 2.27 1.23
CA LEU A 109 -1.10 1.02 0.66
C LEU A 109 -0.91 -0.15 1.62
N THR A 110 -2.00 -0.74 2.09
CA THR A 110 -1.99 -1.99 2.87
C THR A 110 -2.47 -3.17 2.01
N TYR A 111 -1.70 -4.25 1.99
CA TYR A 111 -1.95 -5.41 1.14
C TYR A 111 -1.13 -6.62 1.62
N GLY A 112 -1.53 -7.82 1.20
CA GLY A 112 -0.74 -9.03 1.41
C GLY A 112 0.23 -9.24 0.25
N TRP A 113 1.50 -9.49 0.57
CA TRP A 113 2.50 -9.84 -0.44
C TRP A 113 2.12 -11.17 -1.12
N ALA A 114 2.07 -11.17 -2.45
CA ALA A 114 1.70 -12.37 -3.23
C ALA A 114 2.80 -13.45 -3.23
N SER A 115 4.06 -13.06 -3.04
CA SER A 115 5.18 -13.98 -2.85
C SER A 115 6.25 -13.37 -1.93
N PRO A 116 7.19 -14.17 -1.38
CA PRO A 116 8.29 -13.66 -0.56
C PRO A 116 9.23 -12.71 -1.32
N ASP A 117 9.41 -12.93 -2.62
CA ASP A 117 10.39 -12.20 -3.43
C ASP A 117 9.80 -10.95 -4.08
N HIS A 118 8.51 -10.98 -4.42
CA HIS A 118 7.86 -9.87 -5.11
C HIS A 118 6.39 -9.73 -4.73
N PRO A 119 5.94 -8.54 -4.27
CA PRO A 119 4.57 -8.35 -3.81
C PRO A 119 3.52 -8.44 -4.92
N ASP A 120 3.87 -8.07 -6.16
CA ASP A 120 2.95 -7.93 -7.29
C ASP A 120 3.38 -8.78 -8.49
N VAL A 121 3.36 -10.11 -8.33
CA VAL A 121 3.84 -11.05 -9.36
C VAL A 121 3.01 -10.96 -10.65
N THR A 122 1.71 -10.67 -10.53
CA THR A 122 0.77 -10.61 -11.67
C THR A 122 0.70 -9.23 -12.32
N GLY A 123 1.18 -8.18 -11.64
CA GLY A 123 1.01 -6.77 -12.06
C GLY A 123 -0.38 -6.19 -11.72
N GLU A 124 -1.27 -6.99 -11.11
CA GLU A 124 -2.62 -6.56 -10.77
C GLU A 124 -2.62 -5.50 -9.67
N TYR A 125 -1.69 -5.54 -8.71
CA TYR A 125 -1.67 -4.55 -7.64
C TYR A 125 -1.31 -3.17 -8.21
N LEU A 126 -0.32 -3.10 -9.08
CA LEU A 126 0.08 -1.86 -9.75
C LEU A 126 -1.04 -1.33 -10.64
N ALA A 127 -1.66 -2.20 -11.44
CA ALA A 127 -2.79 -1.83 -12.29
C ALA A 127 -3.97 -1.27 -11.46
N ASN A 128 -4.29 -1.91 -10.34
CA ASN A 128 -5.38 -1.48 -9.47
C ASN A 128 -5.06 -0.17 -8.74
N VAL A 129 -3.82 0.04 -8.31
CA VAL A 129 -3.38 1.32 -7.73
C VAL A 129 -3.50 2.44 -8.76
N ARG A 130 -3.03 2.25 -10.00
CA ARG A 130 -3.20 3.22 -11.09
C ARG A 130 -4.67 3.55 -11.33
N ARG A 131 -5.52 2.52 -11.43
CA ARG A 131 -6.96 2.67 -11.58
C ARG A 131 -7.57 3.50 -10.45
N PHE A 132 -7.18 3.24 -9.21
CA PHE A 132 -7.63 4.02 -8.06
C PHE A 132 -7.16 5.48 -8.13
N LEU A 133 -5.89 5.73 -8.44
CA LEU A 133 -5.34 7.09 -8.51
C LEU A 133 -5.97 7.92 -9.64
N ARG A 134 -6.45 7.29 -10.72
CA ARG A 134 -7.21 7.93 -11.80
C ARG A 134 -8.71 8.10 -11.49
N HIS A 135 -9.22 7.43 -10.47
CA HIS A 135 -10.62 7.53 -10.06
C HIS A 135 -10.84 8.81 -9.24
N PRO A 136 -12.03 9.47 -9.30
CA PRO A 136 -12.31 10.66 -8.50
C PRO A 136 -12.03 10.51 -6.99
N LEU A 137 -12.21 9.30 -6.45
CA LEU A 137 -11.87 8.99 -5.04
C LEU A 137 -10.37 9.08 -4.75
N GLY A 138 -9.50 8.81 -5.72
CA GLY A 138 -8.04 8.90 -5.58
C GLY A 138 -7.45 10.23 -6.03
N GLU A 139 -8.26 11.14 -6.58
CA GLU A 139 -7.79 12.41 -7.17
C GLU A 139 -6.97 13.24 -6.17
N HIS A 140 -7.42 13.29 -4.91
CA HIS A 140 -6.77 14.04 -3.83
C HIS A 140 -5.41 13.48 -3.39
N VAL A 141 -5.08 12.23 -3.75
CA VAL A 141 -3.80 11.60 -3.38
C VAL A 141 -2.70 12.21 -4.25
N THR A 142 -1.67 12.77 -3.62
CA THR A 142 -0.50 13.33 -4.31
C THR A 142 0.75 12.49 -4.08
N ALA A 143 0.78 11.73 -2.97
CA ALA A 143 1.90 10.92 -2.56
C ALA A 143 1.43 9.51 -2.19
N LEU A 144 2.20 8.48 -2.53
CA LEU A 144 1.91 7.10 -2.21
C LEU A 144 3.07 6.48 -1.44
N PHE A 145 2.78 5.94 -0.26
CA PHE A 145 3.65 5.00 0.42
C PHE A 145 3.28 3.57 -0.01
N TRP A 146 4.25 2.90 -0.63
CA TRP A 146 4.17 1.50 -1.01
C TRP A 146 5.44 0.83 -0.51
N ASP A 147 5.37 0.11 0.61
CA ASP A 147 6.51 -0.50 1.32
C ASP A 147 7.66 -1.01 0.43
N PHE A 148 7.36 -1.82 -0.59
CA PHE A 148 8.32 -2.40 -1.53
C PHE A 148 9.08 -1.35 -2.35
N SER A 149 8.39 -0.30 -2.80
CA SER A 149 8.95 0.78 -3.62
C SER A 149 9.44 1.97 -2.79
N SER A 150 8.96 2.12 -1.55
CA SER A 150 9.23 3.25 -0.66
C SER A 150 10.40 3.00 0.30
N LEU A 151 10.67 1.74 0.62
CA LEU A 151 11.74 1.32 1.54
C LEU A 151 12.85 0.58 0.79
N PRO A 152 14.11 0.65 1.25
CA PRO A 152 15.17 -0.19 0.70
C PRO A 152 14.83 -1.68 0.85
N GLN A 153 14.93 -2.45 -0.24
CA GLN A 153 14.66 -3.89 -0.25
C GLN A 153 15.96 -4.69 -0.36
N LYS A 154 15.93 -5.96 0.06
CA LYS A 154 17.11 -6.84 -0.08
C LYS A 154 17.42 -7.11 -1.58
N PRO A 155 18.70 -7.26 -1.96
CA PRO A 155 19.89 -7.04 -1.15
C PRO A 155 20.12 -5.55 -0.87
N ARG A 156 20.42 -5.21 0.39
CA ARG A 156 20.69 -3.83 0.84
C ARG A 156 22.18 -3.61 1.04
N THR A 157 22.64 -2.39 0.76
CA THR A 157 23.94 -1.90 1.23
C THR A 157 23.87 -1.52 2.72
N GLY A 158 25.02 -1.27 3.36
CA GLY A 158 25.04 -0.86 4.78
C GLY A 158 24.27 0.44 5.05
N SER A 159 24.38 1.44 4.17
CA SER A 159 23.60 2.68 4.29
C SER A 159 22.11 2.44 4.05
N GLU A 160 21.75 1.54 3.16
CA GLU A 160 20.36 1.14 2.95
C GLU A 160 19.77 0.36 4.15
N ASP A 161 20.57 -0.45 4.83
CA ASP A 161 20.18 -1.09 6.09
C ASP A 161 19.89 -0.07 7.19
N GLU A 162 20.70 1.00 7.30
CA GLU A 162 20.46 2.09 8.23
C GLU A 162 19.16 2.83 7.91
N LEU A 163 18.94 3.21 6.65
CA LEU A 163 17.71 3.86 6.20
C LEU A 163 16.49 2.99 6.47
N PHE A 164 16.55 1.71 6.12
CA PHE A 164 15.48 0.76 6.39
C PHE A 164 15.18 0.65 7.89
N SER A 165 16.21 0.57 8.72
CA SER A 165 16.07 0.48 10.18
C SER A 165 15.43 1.74 10.79
N GLN A 166 15.73 2.91 10.23
CA GLN A 166 15.08 4.16 10.62
C GLN A 166 13.60 4.15 10.22
N ALA A 167 13.31 3.78 8.97
CA ALA A 167 11.95 3.73 8.44
C ALA A 167 11.06 2.73 9.19
N LEU A 168 11.58 1.54 9.50
CA LEU A 168 10.81 0.47 10.14
C LEU A 168 10.24 0.89 11.51
N LYS A 169 10.96 1.74 12.25
CA LYS A 169 10.53 2.23 13.57
C LYS A 169 9.24 3.06 13.53
N VAL A 170 8.97 3.73 12.41
CA VAL A 170 7.85 4.68 12.26
C VAL A 170 6.91 4.31 11.12
N MET A 171 7.17 3.21 10.40
CA MET A 171 6.36 2.80 9.26
C MET A 171 4.87 2.66 9.62
N GLY A 172 4.58 2.20 10.85
CA GLY A 172 3.21 2.12 11.37
C GLY A 172 2.48 3.47 11.36
N ASP A 173 3.20 4.57 11.54
CA ASP A 173 2.63 5.92 11.63
C ASP A 173 2.03 6.37 10.30
N VAL A 174 2.54 5.86 9.17
CA VAL A 174 1.93 6.08 7.85
C VAL A 174 0.47 5.60 7.83
N TYR A 175 0.16 4.50 8.50
CA TYR A 175 -1.18 3.92 8.56
C TYR A 175 -2.02 4.48 9.72
N ALA A 176 -1.39 5.16 10.67
CA ALA A 176 -2.02 5.66 11.89
C ALA A 176 -2.18 7.19 11.93
N SER A 177 -1.59 7.92 10.98
CA SER A 177 -1.66 9.40 10.95
C SER A 177 -3.12 9.89 11.00
N PRO A 178 -3.49 10.68 12.02
CA PRO A 178 -4.86 11.12 12.19
C PRO A 178 -5.33 12.09 11.12
N LEU A 179 -4.43 12.85 10.49
CA LEU A 179 -4.78 13.97 9.60
C LEU A 179 -4.00 13.96 8.27
N GLY A 180 -2.80 13.38 8.25
CA GLY A 180 -1.88 13.49 7.12
C GLY A 180 -2.06 12.40 6.07
N THR A 181 -2.56 11.22 6.45
CA THR A 181 -2.67 10.08 5.53
C THR A 181 -4.09 9.58 5.31
N THR A 182 -4.27 8.89 4.19
CA THR A 182 -5.41 8.02 3.88
C THR A 182 -4.90 6.60 3.69
N VAL A 183 -5.67 5.59 4.07
CA VAL A 183 -5.26 4.18 3.89
C VAL A 183 -6.06 3.58 2.74
N ILE A 184 -5.34 3.09 1.73
CA ILE A 184 -5.91 2.32 0.63
C ILE A 184 -5.55 0.86 0.80
N ARG A 185 -6.51 -0.03 0.54
CA ARG A 185 -6.35 -1.47 0.81
C ARG A 185 -6.65 -2.31 -0.42
N HIS A 186 -5.72 -3.18 -0.79
CA HIS A 186 -6.06 -4.32 -1.63
C HIS A 186 -6.82 -5.34 -0.81
N ARG A 187 -8.04 -5.65 -1.27
CA ARG A 187 -8.92 -6.65 -0.63
C ARG A 187 -8.90 -7.99 -1.35
N SER A 188 -8.29 -8.04 -2.54
CA SER A 188 -8.16 -9.27 -3.31
C SER A 188 -7.26 -10.23 -2.56
N VAL A 189 -7.83 -11.37 -2.19
CA VAL A 189 -7.08 -12.56 -1.79
C VAL A 189 -7.03 -13.42 -3.04
N PRO A 190 -5.85 -13.87 -3.50
CA PRO A 190 -5.76 -14.80 -4.61
C PRO A 190 -6.71 -15.98 -4.38
N ALA A 191 -7.40 -16.41 -5.43
CA ALA A 191 -8.19 -17.63 -5.32
C ALA A 191 -7.25 -18.76 -4.88
N ARG A 192 -7.73 -19.58 -3.93
CA ARG A 192 -6.99 -20.78 -3.54
C ARG A 192 -6.78 -21.63 -4.81
N PRO A 193 -5.55 -22.06 -5.14
CA PRO A 193 -5.32 -22.98 -6.24
C PRO A 193 -6.24 -24.19 -6.10
N ALA A 194 -6.78 -24.68 -7.23
CA ALA A 194 -7.73 -25.79 -7.21
C ALA A 194 -7.12 -27.05 -6.62
N GLU A 195 -5.80 -27.22 -6.77
CA GLU A 195 -5.03 -28.33 -6.21
C GLU A 195 -4.96 -28.30 -4.68
N LEU A 196 -5.35 -27.18 -4.05
CA LEU A 196 -5.35 -26.98 -2.59
C LEU A 196 -6.77 -26.84 -2.02
N ASP A 197 -7.82 -27.14 -2.81
CA ASP A 197 -9.19 -27.08 -2.30
C ASP A 197 -9.48 -28.22 -1.30
N GLY A 198 -9.93 -27.89 -0.09
CA GLY A 198 -10.09 -28.85 1.01
C GLY A 198 -8.80 -29.28 1.73
N GLU A 199 -7.63 -28.84 1.25
CA GLU A 199 -6.35 -29.19 1.84
C GLU A 199 -5.97 -28.29 3.03
N VAL A 200 -5.43 -28.89 4.10
CA VAL A 200 -4.84 -28.18 5.24
C VAL A 200 -3.32 -28.32 5.13
N VAL A 201 -2.64 -27.25 4.74
CA VAL A 201 -1.17 -27.23 4.68
C VAL A 201 -0.61 -26.84 6.04
N ILE A 202 0.13 -27.75 6.66
CA ILE A 202 0.81 -27.52 7.92
C ILE A 202 2.28 -27.22 7.61
N LEU A 203 2.70 -26.01 7.95
CA LEU A 203 4.10 -25.60 7.87
C LEU A 203 4.67 -25.59 9.28
N VAL A 204 5.60 -26.49 9.58
CA VAL A 204 6.32 -26.46 10.85
C VAL A 204 7.71 -25.90 10.62
N GLU A 205 8.01 -24.84 11.36
CA GLU A 205 9.33 -24.26 11.38
C GLU A 205 10.22 -25.04 12.36
N LYS A 206 11.28 -25.68 11.85
CA LYS A 206 12.24 -26.42 12.66
C LYS A 206 13.65 -26.01 12.26
N GLY A 207 14.41 -25.46 13.21
CA GLY A 207 15.80 -25.07 12.99
C GLY A 207 16.02 -23.93 11.98
N GLY A 208 15.02 -23.06 11.77
CA GLY A 208 15.12 -21.92 10.83
C GLY A 208 14.78 -22.25 9.38
N GLY A 209 14.11 -23.38 9.13
CA GLY A 209 13.57 -23.76 7.83
C GLY A 209 12.18 -24.39 7.94
N LEU A 210 11.45 -24.40 6.82
CA LEU A 210 10.16 -25.08 6.69
C LEU A 210 10.39 -26.57 6.44
N ASP A 211 10.06 -27.43 7.41
CA ASP A 211 10.04 -28.88 7.24
C ASP A 211 8.58 -29.34 7.11
N GLY A 212 8.07 -29.32 5.88
CA GLY A 212 6.66 -29.66 5.62
C GLY A 212 6.38 -31.14 5.81
N ALA A 213 7.17 -32.03 5.21
CA ALA A 213 6.82 -33.45 5.11
C ALA A 213 6.99 -34.22 6.42
N SER A 214 8.08 -34.01 7.17
CA SER A 214 8.30 -34.75 8.41
C SER A 214 7.35 -34.28 9.51
N ALA A 215 7.04 -32.98 9.52
CA ALA A 215 6.24 -32.39 10.57
C ALA A 215 4.73 -32.51 10.32
N GLU A 216 4.31 -32.58 9.05
CA GLU A 216 2.96 -32.99 8.70
C GLU A 216 2.69 -34.43 9.15
N ALA A 217 3.65 -35.35 8.94
CA ALA A 217 3.52 -36.74 9.41
C ALA A 217 3.41 -36.83 10.95
N GLU A 218 4.23 -36.06 11.67
CA GLU A 218 4.20 -35.97 13.13
C GLU A 218 2.86 -35.40 13.63
N LEU A 219 2.35 -34.32 13.00
CA LEU A 219 1.05 -33.75 13.36
C LEU A 219 -0.11 -34.68 13.02
N ARG A 220 -0.10 -35.33 11.84
CA ARG A 220 -1.12 -36.33 11.48
C ARG A 220 -1.12 -37.50 12.48
N SER A 221 0.04 -37.92 12.96
CA SER A 221 0.14 -38.92 14.03
C SER A 221 -0.41 -38.40 15.37
N ALA A 222 -0.19 -37.13 15.72
CA ALA A 222 -0.70 -36.53 16.94
C ALA A 222 -2.22 -36.28 16.90
N LEU A 223 -2.75 -35.89 15.73
CA LEU A 223 -4.18 -35.63 15.50
C LEU A 223 -4.97 -36.91 15.23
N GLY A 224 -4.35 -37.95 14.67
CA GLY A 224 -4.93 -39.30 14.54
C GLY A 224 -5.21 -40.00 15.87
N ALA A 225 -4.86 -39.37 17.01
CA ALA A 225 -5.30 -39.79 18.34
C ALA A 225 -6.74 -39.31 18.68
N PHE A 226 -7.39 -38.56 17.78
CA PHE A 226 -8.81 -38.19 17.87
C PHE A 226 -9.60 -38.87 16.76
N GLU A 227 -9.57 -40.19 16.69
CA GLU A 227 -10.61 -40.95 16.00
C GLU A 227 -11.82 -41.07 16.94
N ASN A 228 -13.02 -40.73 16.44
CA ASN A 228 -14.30 -41.01 17.09
C ASN A 228 -14.58 -42.52 17.12
#